data_AF-A0A527GLS6-F1
#
_entry.id   AF-A0A527GLS6-F1
#
_cell.length_a   1.000
_cell.length_b   1.000
_cell.length_c   1.000
_cell.angle_alpha   90.00
_cell.angle_beta   90.00
_cell.angle_gamma   90.00
#
_symmetry.space_group_name_H-M   'P 1'
#
loop_
_entity.id
_entity.type
_entity.pdbx_description
1 polymer ?
#
loop_
_entity_poly.entity_id
_entity_poly.type
_entity_poly.pdbx_seq_one_letter_code
_entity_poly.pdbx_strand_id
1 'polypeptide(L)'
;IHSVQAVAIDRAAHAVRLSDGSVLPYEKLLLATGSMPRKLPMPGLGAHCVYLRTFADALAIRAHLTPGNRIAIIGGGFIGLELAAAARKLGAAVTVIEAQPRILMRGVPAEIAEIIHDAHVAEGVDI
;
A
#
# COMPACT_ATOMS: atom_id res chain seq x y z
N ILE A 1 -7.63 -16.65 9.03
CA ILE A 1 -8.12 -15.27 9.32
C ILE A 1 -9.64 -15.35 9.27
N HIS A 2 -10.34 -15.06 10.36
CA HIS A 2 -11.81 -15.16 10.40
C HIS A 2 -12.42 -14.08 9.49
N SER A 3 -13.29 -14.51 8.56
CA SER A 3 -13.78 -13.75 7.41
C SER A 3 -15.03 -12.89 7.69
N VAL A 4 -15.24 -12.43 8.92
CA VAL A 4 -16.50 -11.73 9.27
C VAL A 4 -16.22 -10.24 9.50
N GLN A 5 -16.92 -9.39 8.75
CA GLN A 5 -16.76 -7.94 8.80
C GLN A 5 -17.82 -7.32 9.72
N ALA A 6 -17.43 -6.33 10.52
CA ALA A 6 -18.38 -5.44 11.17
C ALA A 6 -18.97 -4.48 10.12
N VAL A 7 -20.29 -4.49 9.94
CA VAL A 7 -20.98 -3.70 8.90
C VAL A 7 -21.76 -2.52 9.48
N ALA A 8 -22.16 -2.57 10.76
CA ALA A 8 -22.80 -1.45 11.44
C ALA A 8 -22.57 -1.51 12.94
N ILE A 9 -22.60 -0.34 13.59
CA ILE A 9 -22.53 -0.21 15.04
C ILE A 9 -23.84 0.45 15.51
N ASP A 10 -24.62 -0.28 16.29
CA ASP A 10 -25.73 0.29 17.05
C ASP A 10 -25.21 0.73 18.42
N ARG A 11 -25.07 2.04 18.59
CA ARG A 11 -24.55 2.63 19.84
C ARG A 11 -25.59 2.68 20.94
N ALA A 12 -26.89 2.70 20.60
CA ALA A 12 -27.95 2.75 21.60
C ALA A 12 -28.17 1.36 22.21
N ALA A 13 -28.17 0.33 21.36
CA ALA A 13 -28.27 -1.07 21.79
C ALA A 13 -26.94 -1.68 22.23
N HIS A 14 -25.83 -0.93 22.15
CA HIS A 14 -24.48 -1.41 22.43
C HIS A 14 -24.14 -2.72 21.67
N ALA A 15 -24.34 -2.71 20.35
CA ALA A 15 -24.17 -3.90 19.52
C ALA A 15 -23.47 -3.61 18.18
N VAL A 16 -22.76 -4.60 17.64
CA VAL A 16 -22.15 -4.59 16.31
C VAL A 16 -22.87 -5.62 15.44
N ARG A 17 -23.33 -5.19 14.25
CA ARG A 17 -23.86 -6.10 13.24
C ARG A 17 -22.72 -6.60 12.36
N LEU A 18 -22.70 -7.90 12.13
CA LEU A 18 -21.69 -8.57 11.34
C LEU A 18 -22.21 -8.96 9.95
N SER A 19 -21.30 -9.16 9.00
CA SER A 19 -21.60 -9.48 7.60
C SER A 19 -22.26 -10.85 7.42
N ASP A 20 -22.17 -11.74 8.40
CA ASP A 20 -22.85 -13.04 8.42
C ASP A 20 -24.27 -12.96 9.01
N GLY A 21 -24.74 -11.76 9.35
CA GLY A 21 -26.06 -11.51 9.94
C GLY A 21 -26.08 -11.64 11.47
N SER A 22 -24.99 -12.09 12.10
CA SER A 22 -24.91 -12.14 13.56
C SER A 22 -24.80 -10.74 14.18
N VAL A 23 -25.14 -10.65 15.48
CA VAL A 23 -25.08 -9.42 16.26
C VAL A 23 -24.26 -9.67 17.51
N LEU A 24 -23.21 -8.87 17.72
CA LEU A 24 -22.33 -8.95 18.88
C LEU A 24 -22.63 -7.81 19.87
N PRO A 25 -23.15 -8.10 21.07
CA PRO A 25 -23.26 -7.09 22.12
C PRO A 25 -21.88 -6.72 22.67
N TYR A 26 -21.73 -5.50 23.17
CA TYR A 26 -20.50 -5.03 23.82
C TYR A 26 -20.79 -4.17 25.05
N GLU A 27 -19.89 -4.18 26.02
CA GLU A 27 -19.87 -3.16 27.07
C GLU A 27 -19.04 -1.95 26.62
N LYS A 28 -17.88 -2.22 26.02
CA LYS A 28 -16.97 -1.23 25.43
C LYS A 28 -16.56 -1.68 24.04
N LEU A 29 -16.48 -0.73 23.10
CA LEU A 29 -16.10 -0.99 21.72
C LEU A 29 -14.78 -0.29 21.37
N LEU A 30 -13.77 -1.06 20.98
CA LEU A 30 -12.50 -0.54 20.47
C LEU A 30 -12.49 -0.60 18.93
N LEU A 31 -12.34 0.58 18.30
CA LEU A 31 -12.17 0.66 16.85
C LEU A 31 -10.68 0.59 16.50
N ALA A 32 -10.28 -0.55 15.93
CA ALA A 32 -8.91 -0.81 15.47
C ALA A 32 -8.88 -1.23 13.99
N THR A 33 -9.71 -0.60 13.15
CA THR A 33 -9.94 -0.98 11.75
C THR A 33 -8.80 -0.58 10.80
N GLY A 34 -7.76 0.08 11.30
CA GLY A 34 -6.59 0.45 10.52
C GLY A 34 -6.89 1.51 9.46
N SER A 35 -6.34 1.33 8.26
CA SER A 35 -6.44 2.29 7.15
C SER A 35 -6.37 1.56 5.81
N MET A 36 -6.87 2.24 4.77
CA MET A 36 -6.88 1.75 3.40
C MET A 36 -6.00 2.62 2.49
N PRO A 37 -5.38 2.06 1.44
CA PRO A 37 -4.68 2.85 0.42
C PRO A 37 -5.64 3.83 -0.25
N ARG A 38 -5.17 5.06 -0.46
CA ARG A 38 -5.88 6.04 -1.28
C ARG A 38 -5.90 5.54 -2.73
N LYS A 39 -7.09 5.51 -3.34
CA LYS A 39 -7.24 5.13 -4.74
C LYS A 39 -6.86 6.30 -5.65
N LEU A 40 -6.15 6.01 -6.74
CA LEU A 40 -5.83 6.98 -7.77
C LEU A 40 -7.12 7.30 -8.54
N PRO A 41 -7.60 8.56 -8.57
CA PRO A 41 -8.87 8.92 -9.17
C PRO A 41 -8.73 9.05 -10.70
N MET A 42 -8.32 7.97 -11.36
CA MET A 42 -8.11 7.91 -12.80
C MET A 42 -8.94 6.78 -13.40
N PRO A 43 -9.82 7.06 -14.37
CA PRO A 43 -10.55 6.01 -15.08
C PRO A 43 -9.60 5.17 -15.95
N GLY A 44 -9.99 3.93 -16.25
CA GLY A 44 -9.27 3.09 -17.21
C GLY A 44 -8.01 2.40 -16.68
N LEU A 45 -7.69 2.52 -15.39
CA LEU A 45 -6.54 1.83 -14.79
C LEU A 45 -6.63 0.29 -14.82
N GLY A 46 -7.86 -0.25 -14.83
CA GLY A 46 -8.12 -1.68 -14.99
C GLY A 46 -7.37 -2.58 -13.99
N ALA A 47 -7.04 -3.80 -14.43
CA ALA A 47 -6.28 -4.77 -13.63
C ALA A 47 -4.78 -4.44 -13.51
N HIS A 48 -4.28 -3.45 -14.25
CA HIS A 48 -2.87 -3.07 -14.27
C HIS A 48 -2.48 -2.15 -13.10
N CYS A 49 -3.46 -1.54 -12.41
CA CYS A 49 -3.22 -0.75 -11.20
C CYS A 49 -3.66 -1.52 -9.97
N VAL A 50 -2.69 -1.86 -9.13
CA VAL A 50 -2.89 -2.55 -7.86
C VAL A 50 -2.35 -1.73 -6.70
N TYR A 51 -2.77 -2.05 -5.48
CA TYR A 51 -2.42 -1.32 -4.27
C TYR A 51 -1.85 -2.29 -3.24
N LEU A 52 -0.79 -1.92 -2.54
CA LEU A 52 -0.15 -2.77 -1.53
C LEU A 52 -0.61 -2.40 -0.12
N ARG A 53 -1.43 -3.25 0.51
CA ARG A 53 -1.81 -3.11 1.93
C ARG A 53 -1.88 -4.44 2.67
N THR A 54 -2.43 -5.44 2.03
CA THR A 54 -2.67 -6.77 2.60
C THR A 54 -1.60 -7.74 2.12
N PHE A 55 -1.49 -8.87 2.81
CA PHE A 55 -0.64 -9.97 2.37
C PHE A 55 -1.06 -10.52 0.99
N ALA A 56 -2.37 -10.55 0.71
CA ALA A 56 -2.88 -10.97 -0.59
C ALA A 56 -2.43 -10.02 -1.71
N ASP A 57 -2.44 -8.70 -1.46
CA ASP A 57 -1.91 -7.72 -2.41
C ASP A 57 -0.43 -7.97 -2.70
N ALA A 58 0.37 -8.24 -1.66
CA ALA A 58 1.79 -8.51 -1.81
C ALA A 58 2.06 -9.76 -2.67
N LEU A 59 1.30 -10.83 -2.45
CA LEU A 59 1.40 -12.05 -3.27
C LEU A 59 1.01 -11.79 -4.73
N ALA A 60 -0.07 -11.04 -4.96
CA ALA A 60 -0.50 -10.69 -6.31
C ALA A 60 0.55 -9.86 -7.05
N ILE A 61 1.10 -8.83 -6.39
CA ILE A 61 2.16 -7.99 -6.97
C ILE A 61 3.41 -8.82 -7.26
N ARG A 62 3.84 -9.68 -6.32
CA ARG A 62 5.05 -10.49 -6.45
C ARG A 62 5.06 -11.34 -7.72
N ALA A 63 3.90 -11.85 -8.16
CA ALA A 63 3.79 -12.65 -9.37
C ALA A 63 4.23 -11.91 -10.65
N HIS A 64 4.26 -10.57 -10.61
CA HIS A 64 4.67 -9.72 -11.73
C HIS A 64 6.11 -9.19 -11.62
N LEU A 65 6.78 -9.39 -10.48
CA LEU A 65 8.13 -8.89 -10.24
C LEU A 65 9.16 -9.90 -10.76
N THR A 66 9.27 -10.02 -12.08
CA THR A 66 10.17 -10.97 -12.75
C THR A 66 11.06 -10.26 -13.78
N PRO A 67 12.20 -10.85 -14.17
CA PRO A 67 13.03 -10.32 -15.25
C PRO A 67 12.24 -10.05 -16.53
N GLY A 68 12.54 -8.94 -17.20
CA GLY A 68 11.86 -8.50 -18.43
C GLY A 68 10.58 -7.70 -18.21
N ASN A 69 10.00 -7.72 -17.01
CA ASN A 69 8.83 -6.89 -16.70
C ASN A 69 9.23 -5.48 -16.32
N ARG A 70 8.34 -4.52 -16.62
CA ARG A 70 8.46 -3.11 -16.26
C ARG A 70 7.31 -2.75 -15.32
N ILE A 71 7.63 -2.12 -14.20
CA ILE A 71 6.63 -1.64 -13.25
C ILE A 71 6.78 -0.13 -13.03
N ALA A 72 5.64 0.54 -12.89
CA ALA A 72 5.58 1.92 -12.44
C ALA A 72 4.98 1.95 -11.03
N ILE A 73 5.65 2.63 -10.11
CA ILE A 73 5.22 2.81 -8.72
C ILE A 73 4.83 4.28 -8.53
N ILE A 74 3.58 4.53 -8.14
CA ILE A 74 3.09 5.89 -7.93
C ILE A 74 3.27 6.27 -6.44
N GLY A 75 4.23 7.16 -6.18
CA GLY A 75 4.59 7.67 -4.86
C GLY A 75 5.92 7.12 -4.31
N GLY A 76 6.87 8.01 -4.06
CA GLY A 76 8.17 7.79 -3.43
C GLY A 76 8.14 7.90 -1.90
N GLY A 77 7.10 7.33 -1.28
CA GLY A 77 7.05 7.09 0.17
C GLY A 77 7.69 5.76 0.57
N PHE A 78 7.74 5.45 1.87
CA PHE A 78 8.32 4.20 2.39
C PHE A 78 7.84 2.95 1.64
N ILE A 79 6.52 2.76 1.50
CA ILE A 79 5.95 1.58 0.83
C ILE A 79 6.40 1.50 -0.64
N GLY A 80 6.41 2.63 -1.36
CA GLY A 80 6.79 2.65 -2.77
C GLY A 80 8.26 2.33 -2.97
N LEU A 81 9.13 2.89 -2.14
CA LEU A 81 10.58 2.67 -2.18
C LEU A 81 10.97 1.25 -1.76
N GLU A 82 10.38 0.71 -0.69
CA GLU A 82 10.59 -0.69 -0.30
C GLU A 82 10.17 -1.66 -1.42
N LEU A 83 9.02 -1.41 -2.05
CA LEU A 83 8.57 -2.19 -3.20
C LEU A 83 9.51 -2.03 -4.40
N ALA A 84 10.03 -0.83 -4.65
CA ALA A 84 10.99 -0.57 -5.73
C ALA A 84 12.26 -1.40 -5.54
N ALA A 85 12.86 -1.36 -4.34
CA ALA A 85 14.05 -2.17 -4.02
C ALA A 85 13.76 -3.67 -4.17
N ALA A 86 12.63 -4.17 -3.65
CA ALA A 86 12.26 -5.57 -3.77
C ALA A 86 12.07 -5.99 -5.24
N ALA A 87 11.42 -5.15 -6.05
CA ALA A 87 11.21 -5.41 -7.48
C ALA A 87 12.52 -5.42 -8.28
N ARG A 88 13.44 -4.49 -8.01
CA ARG A 88 14.79 -4.49 -8.60
C ARG A 88 15.56 -5.76 -8.26
N LYS A 89 15.54 -6.18 -6.99
CA LYS A 89 16.17 -7.41 -6.53
C LYS A 89 15.61 -8.67 -7.21
N LEU A 90 14.33 -8.64 -7.59
CA LEU A 90 13.68 -9.72 -8.33
C LEU A 90 13.83 -9.60 -9.87
N GLY A 91 14.55 -8.60 -10.35
CA GLY A 91 14.93 -8.44 -11.75
C GLY A 91 13.99 -7.59 -12.61
N ALA A 92 12.94 -7.00 -12.03
CA ALA A 92 12.05 -6.10 -12.77
C ALA A 92 12.72 -4.74 -13.02
N ALA A 93 12.39 -4.09 -14.13
CA ALA A 93 12.69 -2.68 -14.36
C ALA A 93 11.66 -1.81 -13.62
N VAL A 94 12.14 -0.81 -12.88
CA VAL A 94 11.29 -0.03 -11.96
C VAL A 94 11.43 1.45 -12.27
N THR A 95 10.28 2.11 -12.44
CA THR A 95 10.16 3.57 -12.39
C THR A 95 9.29 3.95 -11.19
N VAL A 96 9.74 4.88 -10.36
CA VAL A 96 8.96 5.54 -9.31
C VAL A 96 8.54 6.89 -9.83
N ILE A 97 7.27 7.27 -9.65
CA ILE A 97 6.74 8.57 -10.03
C ILE A 97 6.34 9.28 -8.75
N GLU A 98 7.08 10.31 -8.37
CA GLU A 98 6.80 11.14 -7.21
C GLU A 98 6.26 12.51 -7.62
N ALA A 99 5.19 12.95 -6.95
CA ALA A 99 4.56 14.24 -7.21
C ALA A 99 5.15 15.38 -6.37
N GLN A 100 5.77 15.05 -5.24
CA GLN A 100 6.48 15.99 -4.38
C GLN A 100 7.86 16.33 -4.94
N PRO A 101 8.49 17.44 -4.50
CA PRO A 101 9.83 17.81 -4.95
C PRO A 101 10.93 16.80 -4.63
N ARG A 102 10.67 15.88 -3.69
CA ARG A 102 11.58 14.80 -3.29
C ARG A 102 10.82 13.62 -2.69
N ILE A 103 11.46 12.46 -2.70
CA ILE A 103 10.99 11.28 -1.99
C ILE A 103 10.95 11.51 -0.47
N LEU A 104 10.12 10.73 0.23
CA LEU A 104 10.01 10.71 1.70
C LEU A 104 9.69 12.05 2.37
N MET A 105 9.09 13.00 1.64
CA MET A 105 8.83 14.38 2.09
C MET A 105 8.06 14.45 3.42
N ARG A 106 7.14 13.50 3.68
CA ARG A 106 6.24 13.53 4.85
C ARG A 106 6.94 13.37 6.21
N GLY A 107 8.14 12.81 6.29
CA GLY A 107 8.70 12.46 7.60
C GLY A 107 10.20 12.18 7.65
N VAL A 108 10.93 12.45 6.57
CA VAL A 108 12.38 12.22 6.53
C VAL A 108 13.09 13.53 6.17
N PRO A 109 14.13 13.95 6.92
CA PRO A 109 14.98 15.09 6.57
C PRO A 109 15.52 15.00 5.15
N ALA A 110 15.79 16.14 4.52
CA ALA A 110 16.17 16.19 3.12
C ALA A 110 17.48 15.43 2.86
N GLU A 111 18.46 15.62 3.73
CA GLU A 111 19.79 15.02 3.65
C GLU A 111 19.73 13.49 3.70
N ILE A 112 18.82 12.94 4.49
CA ILE A 112 18.61 11.49 4.57
C ILE A 112 17.83 10.98 3.35
N ALA A 113 16.85 11.76 2.88
CA ALA A 113 16.09 11.40 1.68
C ALA A 113 16.97 11.39 0.43
N GLU A 114 17.97 12.28 0.32
CA GLU A 114 18.95 12.30 -0.76
C GLU A 114 19.81 11.04 -0.76
N ILE A 115 20.32 10.61 0.39
CA ILE A 115 21.09 9.35 0.50
C ILE A 115 20.24 8.15 0.05
N ILE A 116 18.97 8.10 0.45
CA ILE A 116 18.05 7.02 0.06
C ILE A 116 17.74 7.08 -1.44
N HIS A 117 17.54 8.28 -1.98
CA HIS A 117 17.31 8.49 -3.41
C HIS A 117 18.48 7.94 -4.23
N ASP A 118 19.70 8.36 -3.89
CA ASP A 118 20.91 7.97 -4.62
C ASP A 118 21.15 6.47 -4.52
N ALA A 119 20.86 5.86 -3.37
CA ALA A 119 20.92 4.40 -3.22
C ALA A 119 19.93 3.68 -4.16
N HIS A 120 18.69 4.16 -4.29
CA HIS A 120 17.74 3.57 -5.23
C HIS A 120 18.16 3.75 -6.69
N VAL A 121 18.66 4.93 -7.06
CA VAL A 121 19.18 5.20 -8.41
C VAL A 121 20.38 4.30 -8.72
N ALA A 122 21.30 4.11 -7.78
CA ALA A 122 22.45 3.22 -7.92
C ALA A 122 22.03 1.75 -8.14
N GLU A 123 20.92 1.31 -7.55
CA GLU A 123 20.33 -0.02 -7.77
C GLU A 123 19.49 -0.11 -9.07
N GLY A 124 19.46 0.98 -9.85
CA GLY A 124 18.81 1.06 -11.16
C GLY A 124 17.31 1.30 -11.12
N VAL A 125 16.80 1.94 -10.06
CA VAL A 125 15.47 2.54 -10.05
C VAL A 125 15.52 3.89 -10.77
N ASP A 126 14.57 4.13 -11.66
CA ASP A 126 14.30 5.44 -12.26
C ASP A 126 13.30 6.20 -11.36
N ILE A 127 13.64 7.38 -10.84
CA ILE A 127 12.82 8.14 -9.87
C ILE A 127 12.54 9.54 -10.40
#